data_AF-A0A9E3GV42-F1
#
_entry.id   AF-A0A9E3GV42-F1
#
_cell.length_a   1.000
_cell.length_b   1.000
_cell.length_c   1.000
_cell.angle_alpha   90.00
_cell.angle_beta   90.00
_cell.angle_gamma   90.00
#
_symmetry.space_group_name_H-M   'P 1'
#
loop_
_entity.id
_entity.type
_entity.pdbx_description
1 polymer ?
#
loop_
_entity_poly.entity_id
_entity_poly.type
_entity_poly.pdbx_seq_one_letter_code
_entity_poly.pdbx_strand_id
1 'polypeptide(L)' 'QKLDSLRARQPDLVAAGNVGCITQLAGAELPVMHTVELLDWMAGGPRPAGLA' A
#
# COMPACT_ATOMS: atom_id res chain seq x y z
N GLN A 1 -9.04 -5.09 13.74
CA GLN A 1 -9.04 -3.67 14.14
C GLN A 1 -8.33 -2.76 13.13
N LYS A 2 -7.00 -2.81 12.94
CA LYS A 2 -6.30 -1.84 12.05
C LYS A 2 -6.78 -1.91 10.59
N LEU A 3 -6.92 -3.13 10.06
CA LEU A 3 -7.49 -3.39 8.73
C LEU A 3 -8.94 -2.88 8.62
N ASP A 4 -9.77 -3.12 9.63
CA ASP A 4 -11.16 -2.67 9.64
C ASP A 4 -11.28 -1.15 9.67
N SER A 5 -10.42 -0.48 10.46
CA SER A 5 -10.33 0.98 10.50
C SER A 5 -9.95 1.55 9.14
N LEU A 6 -8.97 0.94 8.45
CA LEU A 6 -8.55 1.35 7.11
C LEU A 6 -9.68 1.13 6.09
N ARG A 7 -10.31 -0.06 6.08
CA ARG A 7 -11.45 -0.38 5.21
C ARG A 7 -12.61 0.60 5.36
N ALA A 8 -12.92 1.01 6.59
CA ALA A 8 -13.98 1.97 6.86
C ALA A 8 -13.75 3.36 6.24
N ARG A 9 -12.53 3.69 5.80
CA ARG A 9 -12.22 4.95 5.09
C ARG A 9 -12.27 4.80 3.57
N GLN A 10 -12.52 3.59 3.06
CA GLN A 10 -12.58 3.25 1.64
C GLN A 10 -11.40 3.83 0.83
N PRO A 11 -10.15 3.61 1.25
CA PRO A 11 -8.99 4.07 0.49
C PRO A 11 -8.85 3.28 -0.82
N ASP A 12 -8.18 3.88 -1.81
CA ASP A 12 -7.79 3.20 -3.04
C ASP A 12 -6.56 2.29 -2.83
N LEU A 13 -5.66 2.67 -1.91
CA LEU A 13 -4.47 1.90 -1.55
C LEU A 13 -3.95 2.27 -0.15
N VAL A 14 -3.04 1.47 0.40
CA VAL A 14 -2.26 1.76 1.61
C VAL A 14 -0.78 1.84 1.28
N ALA A 15 -0.16 2.95 1.66
CA ALA A 15 1.28 3.12 1.65
C ALA A 15 1.85 2.96 3.07
N ALA A 16 2.90 2.16 3.23
CA ALA A 16 3.57 1.97 4.51
C ALA A 16 5.09 1.99 4.36
N GLY A 17 5.80 2.51 5.36
CA GLY A 17 7.28 2.52 5.41
C GLY A 17 7.89 1.39 6.24
N ASN A 18 7.05 0.53 6.84
CA ASN A 18 7.51 -0.56 7.70
C ASN A 18 7.18 -1.90 7.04
N VAL A 19 8.23 -2.66 6.67
CA VAL A 19 8.12 -4.01 6.08
C VAL A 19 7.24 -4.93 6.91
N GLY A 20 7.32 -4.87 8.25
CA GLY A 20 6.47 -5.68 9.13
C GLY A 20 4.98 -5.36 8.94
N CYS A 21 4.63 -4.07 8.80
CA CYS A 21 3.26 -3.67 8.50
C CYS A 21 2.83 -4.11 7.10
N ILE A 22 3.70 -4.01 6.09
CA ILE A 22 3.41 -4.43 4.72
C ILE A 22 3.10 -5.93 4.70
N THR A 23 3.92 -6.77 5.33
CA THR A 23 3.70 -8.22 5.42
C THR A 23 2.40 -8.56 6.15
N GLN A 24 2.09 -7.87 7.26
CA GLN A 24 0.84 -8.09 8.00
C GLN A 24 -0.42 -7.66 7.22
N LEU A 25 -0.27 -6.72 6.28
CA LEU A 25 -1.37 -6.18 5.49
C LEU A 25 -1.46 -6.79 4.08
N ALA A 26 -0.47 -7.57 3.64
CA ALA A 26 -0.39 -8.14 2.29
C ALA A 26 -1.57 -9.08 1.94
N GLY A 27 -2.28 -9.62 2.95
CA GLY A 27 -3.50 -10.42 2.74
C GLY A 27 -4.80 -9.61 2.64
N ALA A 28 -4.70 -8.28 2.58
CA ALA A 28 -5.86 -7.41 2.39
C ALA A 28 -6.31 -7.40 0.91
N GLU A 29 -7.62 -7.28 0.67
CA GLU A 29 -8.18 -7.03 -0.68
C GLU A 29 -7.82 -5.63 -1.22
N LEU A 30 -7.05 -4.85 -0.47
CA LEU A 30 -6.63 -3.50 -0.80
C LEU A 30 -5.15 -3.51 -1.20
N PRO A 31 -4.73 -2.80 -2.26
CA PRO A 31 -3.31 -2.66 -2.60
C PRO A 31 -2.50 -2.10 -1.44
N VAL A 32 -1.42 -2.79 -1.05
CA VAL A 32 -0.46 -2.35 -0.03
C VAL A 32 0.91 -2.28 -0.66
N MET A 33 1.59 -1.15 -0.53
CA MET A 33 2.94 -0.94 -1.11
C MET A 33 3.82 -0.05 -0.24
N HIS A 34 5.12 -0.04 -0.52
CA HIS A 34 6.05 0.82 0.18
C HIS A 34 5.91 2.28 -0.30
N THR A 35 6.00 3.24 0.61
CA THR A 35 5.88 4.68 0.25
C THR A 35 6.92 5.09 -0.81
N VAL A 36 8.12 4.50 -0.80
CA VAL A 36 9.16 4.77 -1.81
C VAL A 36 8.74 4.33 -3.21
N GLU A 37 7.98 3.24 -3.38
CA GLU A 37 7.52 2.79 -4.71
C GLU A 37 6.59 3.84 -5.33
N LEU A 38 5.73 4.48 -4.52
CA LEU A 38 4.87 5.57 -4.98
C LEU A 38 5.69 6.81 -5.37
N LEU A 39 6.71 7.16 -4.57
CA LEU A 39 7.57 8.31 -4.87
C LEU A 39 8.41 8.08 -6.13
N ASP A 40 8.94 6.87 -6.32
CA ASP A 40 9.68 6.50 -7.52
C ASP A 40 8.78 6.59 -8.76
N TRP A 41 7.55 6.07 -8.68
CA TRP A 41 6.57 6.20 -9.76
C TRP A 41 6.21 7.66 -10.06
N MET A 42 6.00 8.49 -9.03
CA MET A 42 5.79 9.93 -9.20
C MET A 42 6.97 10.64 -9.86
N ALA A 43 8.20 10.15 -9.67
CA ALA A 43 9.41 10.68 -10.27
C ALA A 43 9.66 10.18 -11.71
N GLY A 44 8.75 9.36 -12.28
CA GLY A 44 8.87 8.80 -13.62
C GLY A 44 9.42 7.37 -13.67
N GLY A 45 9.57 6.72 -12.51
CA GLY A 45 9.88 5.30 -12.40
C GLY A 45 8.73 4.37 -12.83
N PRO A 46 8.91 3.05 -12.76
CA PRO A 46 7.90 2.07 -13.14
C PRO A 46 6.65 2.14 -12.23
N ARG A 47 5.50 1.71 -12.77
CA ARG A 47 4.27 1.52 -11.97
C ARG A 47 4.53 0.45 -10.89
N PRO A 48 4.16 0.69 -9.61
CA PRO A 48 4.31 -0.29 -8.53
C PRO A 48 3.59 -1.60 -8.85
N ALA A 49 4.23 -2.74 -8.56
CA ALA A 49 3.70 -4.07 -8.90
C ALA A 49 2.35 -4.38 -8.25
N GLY A 50 2.07 -3.77 -7.08
CA GLY A 50 0.81 -3.93 -6.36
C GLY A 50 -0.37 -3.14 -6.93
N LEU A 51 -0.15 -2.24 -7.90
CA LEU A 51 -1.21 -1.56 -8.64
C LEU A 51 -1.50 -2.38 -9.90
N ALA A 52 -2.49 -3.27 -9.85
CA ALA A 52 -3.09 -3.91 -11.02
C ALA A 52 -4.19 -3.01 -11.58
#